data_AF-A0A091BV91-F1
#
_entry.id   AF-A0A091BV91-F1
#
_cell.length_a   1.000
_cell.length_b   1.000
_cell.length_c   1.000
_cell.angle_alpha   90.00
_cell.angle_beta   90.00
_cell.angle_gamma   90.00
#
_symmetry.space_group_name_H-M   'P 1'
#
loop_
_entity.id
_entity.type
_entity.pdbx_description
1 polymer ?
#
loop_
_entity_poly.entity_id
_entity_poly.type
_entity_poly.pdbx_seq_one_letter_code
_entity_poly.pdbx_strand_id
1 'polypeptide(L)'
;MNTSLLIVDDFLANAEALRAAALRMDFPPVDGMFPGRNSRERLLIEGLDAQVSRLLGECVEGMPGPQAHGRFRLALAGDRGRAGVHVDAAHWSGILYLTPNEHARGGTEFYRHRPTGFEVAPSDDADALRFGHRDAKSMVSSLLASDTLDPSKWELTMRVPMRFNRLVLFRPWLWHTAGENFGTTPEDGRLVYLMFFRSAAALCRVA
;
A
#
# COMPACT_ATOMS: atom_id res chain seq x y z
N MET A 1 8.01 3.37 21.43
CA MET A 1 6.82 2.72 20.82
C MET A 1 7.16 2.37 19.39
N ASN A 2 6.71 1.23 18.87
CA ASN A 2 6.89 0.86 17.47
C ASN A 2 5.54 1.03 16.75
N THR A 3 5.46 2.00 15.83
CA THR A 3 4.24 2.27 15.06
C THR A 3 4.18 1.32 13.86
N SER A 4 3.11 0.52 13.79
CA SER A 4 2.87 -0.41 12.67
C SER A 4 1.92 0.14 11.61
N LEU A 5 1.00 1.02 12.02
CA LEU A 5 -0.03 1.62 11.19
C LEU A 5 -0.44 2.97 11.76
N LEU A 6 -0.64 3.95 10.88
CA LEU A 6 -1.14 5.29 11.19
C LEU A 6 -2.23 5.66 10.17
N ILE A 7 -3.38 6.13 10.67
CA ILE A 7 -4.48 6.62 9.85
C ILE A 7 -4.63 8.11 10.12
N VAL A 8 -4.64 8.90 9.05
CA VAL A 8 -4.83 10.35 9.11
C VAL A 8 -5.99 10.72 8.20
N ASP A 9 -7.10 11.14 8.81
CA ASP A 9 -8.24 11.71 8.09
C ASP A 9 -7.96 13.17 7.72
N ASP A 10 -8.60 13.63 6.65
CA ASP A 10 -8.52 15.00 6.15
C ASP A 10 -7.06 15.46 5.92
N PHE A 11 -6.23 14.56 5.37
CA PHE A 11 -4.77 14.72 5.28
C PHE A 11 -4.32 15.93 4.46
N LEU A 12 -4.93 16.16 3.30
CA LEU A 12 -4.63 17.32 2.44
C LEU A 12 -5.74 18.37 2.55
N ALA A 13 -5.36 19.63 2.74
CA ALA A 13 -6.30 20.75 2.67
C ALA A 13 -6.94 20.92 1.27
N ASN A 14 -6.26 20.45 0.22
CA ASN A 14 -6.65 20.60 -1.18
C ASN A 14 -6.79 19.25 -1.91
N ALA A 15 -7.27 18.20 -1.23
CA ALA A 15 -7.41 16.86 -1.79
C ALA A 15 -8.21 16.81 -3.11
N GLU A 16 -9.22 17.65 -3.26
CA GLU A 16 -10.02 17.79 -4.49
C GLU A 16 -9.17 18.23 -5.69
N ALA A 17 -8.22 19.15 -5.48
CA ALA A 17 -7.32 19.59 -6.56
C ALA A 17 -6.37 18.45 -6.99
N LEU A 18 -5.88 17.67 -6.03
CA LEU A 18 -5.06 16.49 -6.31
C LEU A 18 -5.86 15.44 -7.08
N ARG A 19 -7.10 15.16 -6.66
CA ARG A 19 -8.02 14.26 -7.38
C ARG A 19 -8.27 14.74 -8.81
N ALA A 20 -8.59 16.03 -9.00
CA ALA A 20 -8.83 16.58 -10.32
C ALA A 20 -7.59 16.45 -11.22
N ALA A 21 -6.39 16.62 -10.67
CA ALA A 21 -5.14 16.37 -11.40
C ALA A 21 -5.00 14.89 -11.80
N ALA A 22 -5.29 13.97 -10.88
CA ALA A 22 -5.24 12.53 -11.13
C ALA A 22 -6.18 12.10 -12.26
N LEU A 23 -7.42 12.61 -12.28
CA LEU A 23 -8.42 12.28 -13.31
C LEU A 23 -8.03 12.74 -14.73
N ARG A 24 -7.09 13.68 -14.85
CA ARG A 24 -6.56 14.15 -16.15
C ARG A 24 -5.33 13.37 -16.62
N MET A 25 -4.82 12.43 -15.82
CA MET A 25 -3.62 11.66 -16.18
C MET A 25 -3.93 10.50 -17.12
N ASP A 26 -2.88 10.04 -17.83
CA ASP A 26 -2.97 8.83 -18.64
C ASP A 26 -2.72 7.58 -17.77
N PHE A 27 -3.62 6.61 -17.86
CA PHE A 27 -3.57 5.32 -17.17
C PHE A 27 -3.40 4.21 -18.23
N PRO A 28 -2.17 3.99 -18.72
CA PRO A 28 -1.94 3.02 -19.78
C PRO A 28 -2.37 1.61 -19.34
N PRO A 29 -2.92 0.80 -20.27
CA PRO A 29 -3.18 -0.61 -20.00
C PRO A 29 -1.93 -1.33 -19.51
N VAL A 30 -2.08 -2.19 -18.51
CA VAL A 30 -0.98 -3.01 -17.98
C VAL A 30 -1.50 -4.39 -17.66
N ASP A 31 -0.74 -5.42 -18.05
CA ASP A 31 -0.86 -6.75 -17.46
C ASP A 31 0.07 -6.81 -16.24
N GLY A 32 -0.44 -6.33 -15.10
CA GLY A 32 0.31 -6.12 -13.88
C GLY A 32 0.13 -7.21 -12.82
N MET A 33 0.97 -7.16 -11.78
CA MET A 33 0.77 -7.99 -10.59
C MET A 33 -0.46 -7.54 -9.80
N PHE A 34 -0.71 -6.24 -9.71
CA PHE A 34 -1.81 -5.69 -8.93
C PHE A 34 -2.94 -5.25 -9.84
N PRO A 35 -4.21 -5.38 -9.41
CA PRO A 35 -5.34 -4.85 -10.17
C PRO A 35 -5.21 -3.34 -10.40
N GLY A 36 -5.75 -2.90 -11.53
CA GLY A 36 -5.76 -1.50 -11.93
C GLY A 36 -4.47 -1.05 -12.64
N ARG A 37 -4.47 0.22 -13.01
CA ARG A 37 -3.44 0.86 -13.81
C ARG A 37 -2.83 2.01 -13.04
N ASN A 38 -1.51 2.15 -13.12
CA ASN A 38 -0.83 3.31 -12.57
C ASN A 38 -0.84 4.45 -13.60
N SER A 39 -0.91 5.69 -13.13
CA SER A 39 -0.67 6.87 -13.98
C SER A 39 0.71 6.78 -14.64
N ARG A 40 0.86 7.22 -15.89
CA ARG A 40 2.16 7.27 -16.59
C ARG A 40 3.10 8.28 -15.94
N GLU A 41 2.58 9.40 -15.48
CA GLU A 41 3.32 10.45 -14.78
C GLU A 41 3.32 10.22 -13.27
N ARG A 42 4.29 10.85 -12.60
CA ARG A 42 4.28 11.07 -11.16
C ARG A 42 3.89 12.52 -10.89
N LEU A 43 3.18 12.75 -9.79
CA LEU A 43 2.98 14.06 -9.21
C LEU A 43 3.57 14.02 -7.80
N LEU A 44 4.73 14.65 -7.61
CA LEU A 44 5.35 14.75 -6.29
C LEU A 44 4.71 15.90 -5.53
N ILE A 45 4.20 15.62 -4.34
CA ILE A 45 3.62 16.63 -3.46
C ILE A 45 4.77 17.28 -2.67
N GLU A 46 4.94 18.59 -2.82
CA GLU A 46 5.97 19.34 -2.11
C GLU A 46 5.79 19.21 -0.58
N GLY A 47 6.88 18.96 0.14
CA GLY A 47 6.86 18.82 1.59
C GLY A 47 6.24 17.53 2.13
N LEU A 48 5.79 16.60 1.26
CA LEU A 48 5.17 15.33 1.67
C LEU A 48 6.07 14.52 2.60
N ASP A 49 7.33 14.33 2.23
CA ASP A 49 8.29 13.53 3.01
C ASP A 49 8.50 14.12 4.41
N ALA A 50 8.60 15.44 4.52
CA ALA A 50 8.75 16.13 5.80
C ALA A 50 7.48 16.00 6.67
N GLN A 51 6.29 16.11 6.05
CA GLN A 51 5.02 15.94 6.76
C GLN A 51 4.84 14.50 7.25
N VAL A 52 5.10 13.51 6.39
CA VAL A 52 5.03 12.09 6.76
C VAL A 52 6.07 11.78 7.84
N SER A 53 7.28 12.34 7.74
CA SER A 53 8.30 12.16 8.78
C SER A 53 7.86 12.68 10.15
N ARG A 54 7.23 13.87 10.19
CA ARG A 54 6.65 14.44 11.43
C ARG A 54 5.56 13.54 12.02
N LEU A 55 4.65 13.04 11.17
CA LEU A 55 3.55 12.18 11.60
C LEU A 55 4.04 10.84 12.16
N LEU A 56 5.10 10.27 11.58
CA LEU A 56 5.67 9.00 11.99
C LEU A 56 6.63 9.12 13.18
N GLY A 57 7.20 10.32 13.40
CA GLY A 57 8.34 10.49 14.31
C GLY A 57 9.61 9.81 13.80
N GLU A 58 9.68 9.51 12.50
CA GLU A 58 10.78 8.84 11.82
C GLU A 58 11.10 9.59 10.54
N CYS A 59 12.38 9.77 10.22
CA CYS A 59 12.75 10.40 8.97
C CYS A 59 12.65 9.43 7.81
N VAL A 60 11.89 9.83 6.81
CA VAL A 60 11.61 9.04 5.62
C VAL A 60 11.75 9.89 4.36
N GLU A 61 12.03 9.23 3.25
CA GLU A 61 12.17 9.86 1.94
C GLU A 61 11.43 9.03 0.89
N GLY A 62 10.73 9.70 -0.02
CA GLY A 62 10.01 9.07 -1.12
C GLY A 62 10.94 8.26 -2.01
N MET A 63 10.57 7.01 -2.29
CA MET A 63 11.38 6.13 -3.13
C MET A 63 11.20 6.50 -4.62
N PRO A 64 12.31 6.63 -5.39
CA PRO A 64 12.20 6.85 -6.83
C PRO A 64 11.70 5.58 -7.56
N GLY A 65 11.76 5.57 -8.89
CA GLY A 65 11.55 4.34 -9.65
C GLY A 65 12.50 3.23 -9.21
N PRO A 66 12.07 1.95 -9.21
CA PRO A 66 10.86 1.43 -9.83
C PRO A 66 9.57 1.53 -8.99
N GLN A 67 9.63 1.93 -7.71
CA GLN A 67 8.44 2.02 -6.84
C GLN A 67 7.44 3.04 -7.39
N ALA A 68 6.15 2.85 -7.12
CA ALA A 68 5.09 3.71 -7.65
C ALA A 68 4.83 4.96 -6.80
N HIS A 69 5.80 5.41 -6.00
CA HIS A 69 5.67 6.60 -5.15
C HIS A 69 5.31 7.84 -6.00
N GLY A 70 4.26 8.56 -5.60
CA GLY A 70 3.78 9.73 -6.34
C GLY A 70 3.01 9.40 -7.61
N ARG A 71 2.67 8.12 -7.85
CA ARG A 71 1.74 7.73 -8.92
C ARG A 71 0.33 7.58 -8.36
N PHE A 72 -0.64 7.75 -9.22
CA PHE A 72 -2.01 7.37 -8.95
C PHE A 72 -2.24 5.94 -9.42
N ARG A 73 -3.13 5.21 -8.75
CA ARG A 73 -3.65 3.94 -9.24
C ARG A 73 -5.15 4.04 -9.35
N LEU A 74 -5.66 3.71 -10.54
CA LEU A 74 -7.07 3.54 -10.82
C LEU A 74 -7.36 2.04 -10.99
N ALA A 75 -8.26 1.49 -10.18
CA ALA A 75 -8.74 0.12 -10.32
C ALA A 75 -10.26 0.10 -10.43
N LEU A 76 -10.77 -0.49 -11.51
CA LEU A 76 -12.19 -0.63 -11.82
C LEU A 76 -12.68 -2.04 -11.49
N ALA A 77 -14.00 -2.25 -11.42
CA ALA A 77 -14.59 -3.54 -11.03
C ALA A 77 -14.13 -4.74 -11.87
N GLY A 78 -13.83 -4.53 -13.16
CA GLY A 78 -13.35 -5.56 -14.07
C GLY A 78 -11.84 -5.83 -14.02
N ASP A 79 -11.07 -4.99 -13.33
CA ASP A 79 -9.62 -5.11 -13.32
C ASP A 79 -9.17 -6.30 -12.46
N ARG A 80 -8.24 -7.08 -13.01
CA ARG A 80 -7.64 -8.25 -12.37
C ARG A 80 -6.13 -8.06 -12.24
N GLY A 81 -5.57 -8.61 -11.17
CA GLY A 81 -4.14 -8.71 -10.96
C GLY A 81 -3.72 -10.18 -10.80
N ARG A 82 -2.42 -10.43 -10.88
CA ARG A 82 -1.81 -11.75 -10.68
C ARG A 82 -1.38 -12.02 -9.23
N ALA A 83 -1.42 -11.01 -8.36
CA ALA A 83 -1.12 -11.11 -6.94
C ALA A 83 -2.34 -10.73 -6.09
N GLY A 84 -2.49 -11.42 -4.96
CA GLY A 84 -3.44 -11.10 -3.91
C GLY A 84 -2.72 -10.52 -2.70
N VAL A 85 -2.69 -11.27 -1.59
CA VAL A 85 -1.99 -10.86 -0.36
C VAL A 85 -0.49 -10.75 -0.61
N HIS A 86 0.12 -9.64 -0.23
CA HIS A 86 1.54 -9.35 -0.47
C HIS A 86 2.17 -8.49 0.64
N VAL A 87 3.47 -8.22 0.45
CA VAL A 87 4.26 -7.21 1.15
C VAL A 87 4.98 -6.32 0.14
N ASP A 88 5.32 -5.10 0.56
CA ASP A 88 6.03 -4.16 -0.30
C ASP A 88 7.53 -4.10 -0.01
N ALA A 89 8.32 -3.79 -1.02
CA ALA A 89 9.75 -3.49 -0.88
C ALA A 89 9.96 -2.01 -0.51
N ALA A 90 9.64 -1.63 0.71
CA ALA A 90 9.77 -0.28 1.27
C ALA A 90 10.08 -0.30 2.79
N HIS A 91 10.22 0.87 3.41
CA HIS A 91 10.24 1.06 4.87
C HIS A 91 8.85 1.45 5.42
N TRP A 92 8.10 2.23 4.64
CA TRP A 92 6.69 2.55 4.84
C TRP A 92 5.95 2.54 3.50
N SER A 93 4.75 1.96 3.50
CA SER A 93 3.79 2.10 2.43
C SER A 93 2.70 3.09 2.85
N GLY A 94 2.23 3.89 1.90
CA GLY A 94 1.21 4.90 2.11
C GLY A 94 0.18 4.87 0.99
N ILE A 95 -1.10 4.89 1.37
CA ILE A 95 -2.23 4.96 0.44
C ILE A 95 -3.08 6.14 0.85
N LEU A 96 -3.16 7.16 -0.02
CA LEU A 96 -4.11 8.26 0.13
C LEU A 96 -5.31 7.98 -0.77
N TYR A 97 -6.49 7.86 -0.18
CA TYR A 97 -7.72 7.59 -0.89
C TYR A 97 -8.29 8.86 -1.53
N LEU A 98 -8.59 8.79 -2.83
CA LEU A 98 -9.08 9.90 -3.64
C LEU A 98 -10.42 9.61 -4.33
N THR A 99 -11.06 8.49 -3.99
CA THR A 99 -12.44 8.21 -4.39
C THR A 99 -13.42 8.96 -3.48
N PRO A 100 -14.44 9.66 -4.01
CA PRO A 100 -15.49 10.29 -3.22
C PRO A 100 -16.22 9.31 -2.30
N ASN A 101 -16.70 9.79 -1.15
CA ASN A 101 -17.27 8.91 -0.12
C ASN A 101 -18.52 8.15 -0.59
N GLU A 102 -19.32 8.76 -1.46
CA GLU A 102 -20.52 8.14 -2.05
C GLU A 102 -20.22 6.95 -2.96
N HIS A 103 -18.98 6.84 -3.44
CA HIS A 103 -18.52 5.73 -4.27
C HIS A 103 -17.57 4.77 -3.53
N ALA A 104 -17.03 5.19 -2.39
CA ALA A 104 -16.05 4.43 -1.63
C ALA A 104 -16.58 3.08 -1.15
N ARG A 105 -15.83 2.01 -1.43
CA ARG A 105 -16.06 0.65 -0.96
C ARG A 105 -14.74 0.05 -0.48
N GLY A 106 -14.79 -1.03 0.28
CA GLY A 106 -13.59 -1.71 0.76
C GLY A 106 -12.62 -0.81 1.51
N GLY A 107 -11.34 -0.91 1.16
CA GLY A 107 -10.24 -0.21 1.80
C GLY A 107 -8.93 -1.01 1.71
N THR A 108 -7.95 -0.69 2.54
CA THR A 108 -6.73 -1.50 2.68
C THR A 108 -7.01 -2.60 3.69
N GLU A 109 -6.78 -3.83 3.29
CA GLU A 109 -7.06 -5.03 4.09
C GLU A 109 -5.76 -5.68 4.55
N PHE A 110 -5.75 -6.14 5.79
CA PHE A 110 -4.60 -6.77 6.44
C PHE A 110 -4.98 -8.17 6.93
N TYR A 111 -4.01 -9.08 6.88
CA TYR A 111 -4.29 -10.51 7.07
C TYR A 111 -3.33 -11.18 8.04
N ARG A 112 -3.82 -12.27 8.62
CA ARG A 112 -3.01 -13.33 9.22
C ARG A 112 -2.89 -14.48 8.24
N HIS A 113 -1.68 -14.98 8.05
CA HIS A 113 -1.46 -16.22 7.34
C HIS A 113 -1.85 -17.41 8.24
N ARG A 114 -2.90 -18.14 7.89
CA ARG A 114 -3.49 -19.20 8.74
C ARG A 114 -2.52 -20.36 9.01
N PRO A 115 -1.79 -20.92 8.02
CA PRO A 115 -0.87 -22.03 8.26
C PRO A 115 0.27 -21.71 9.23
N THR A 116 0.78 -20.47 9.22
CA THR A 116 1.92 -20.07 10.06
C THR A 116 1.51 -19.29 11.31
N GLY A 117 0.30 -18.75 11.34
CA GLY A 117 -0.20 -17.86 12.38
C GLY A 117 0.36 -16.43 12.32
N PHE A 118 1.20 -16.10 11.34
CA PHE A 118 1.88 -14.81 11.26
C PHE A 118 1.00 -13.71 10.66
N GLU A 119 0.92 -12.57 11.34
CA GLU A 119 0.27 -11.33 10.87
C GLU A 119 1.24 -10.39 10.13
N VAL A 120 2.53 -10.62 10.34
CA VAL A 120 3.62 -9.94 9.64
C VAL A 120 4.44 -10.96 8.87
N ALA A 121 5.03 -10.54 7.76
CA ALA A 121 6.02 -11.34 7.07
C ALA A 121 7.18 -11.65 8.01
N PRO A 122 7.56 -12.94 8.15
CA PRO A 122 8.66 -13.33 9.02
C PRO A 122 9.94 -12.62 8.59
N SER A 123 10.69 -12.16 9.59
CA SER A 123 11.99 -11.50 9.42
C SER A 123 13.10 -12.20 10.22
N ASP A 124 12.75 -13.21 11.02
CA ASP A 124 13.68 -14.04 11.78
C ASP A 124 13.90 -15.37 11.06
N ASP A 125 15.17 -15.71 10.83
CA ASP A 125 15.56 -16.98 10.21
C ASP A 125 15.24 -18.18 11.10
N ALA A 126 15.18 -18.01 12.43
CA ALA A 126 14.78 -19.08 13.34
C ALA A 126 13.34 -19.53 13.11
N ASP A 127 12.43 -18.58 12.86
CA ASP A 127 11.06 -18.89 12.48
C ASP A 127 11.00 -19.58 11.12
N ALA A 128 11.75 -19.11 10.13
CA ALA A 128 11.81 -19.73 8.81
C ALA A 128 12.23 -21.21 8.88
N LEU A 129 13.27 -21.51 9.67
CA LEU A 129 13.76 -22.87 9.88
C LEU A 129 12.70 -23.79 10.52
N ARG A 130 11.89 -23.28 11.46
CA ARG A 130 10.77 -24.04 12.07
C ARG A 130 9.71 -24.46 11.06
N PHE A 131 9.56 -23.68 9.97
CA PHE A 131 8.66 -23.98 8.86
C PHE A 131 9.37 -24.66 7.67
N GLY A 132 10.63 -25.12 7.84
CA GLY A 132 11.36 -25.86 6.82
C GLY A 132 11.94 -24.99 5.70
N HIS A 133 12.05 -23.67 5.90
CA HIS A 133 12.67 -22.75 4.97
C HIS A 133 14.12 -22.43 5.37
N ARG A 134 14.95 -22.08 4.39
CA ARG A 134 16.37 -21.78 4.61
C ARG A 134 16.58 -20.49 5.43
N ASP A 135 15.78 -19.49 5.14
CA ASP A 135 15.84 -18.13 5.69
C ASP A 135 14.47 -17.43 5.54
N ALA A 136 14.26 -16.35 6.29
CA ALA A 136 12.99 -15.61 6.32
C ALA A 136 12.55 -15.13 4.94
N LYS A 137 13.51 -14.69 4.11
CA LYS A 137 13.26 -14.26 2.73
C LYS A 137 12.72 -15.40 1.87
N SER A 138 13.30 -16.60 1.98
CA SER A 138 12.86 -17.78 1.24
C SER A 138 11.48 -18.24 1.67
N MET A 139 11.14 -18.12 2.96
CA MET A 139 9.80 -18.38 3.48
C MET A 139 8.79 -17.41 2.87
N VAL A 140 9.02 -16.09 2.99
CA VAL A 140 8.13 -15.06 2.42
C VAL A 140 7.92 -15.28 0.92
N SER A 141 9.01 -15.52 0.17
CA SER A 141 8.91 -15.78 -1.27
C SER A 141 8.10 -17.04 -1.59
N SER A 142 8.24 -18.10 -0.79
CA SER A 142 7.49 -19.34 -0.97
C SER A 142 6.00 -19.13 -0.70
N LEU A 143 5.67 -18.48 0.42
CA LEU A 143 4.28 -18.19 0.79
C LEU A 143 3.59 -17.30 -0.24
N LEU A 144 4.28 -16.27 -0.73
CA LEU A 144 3.71 -15.42 -1.78
C LEU A 144 3.57 -16.16 -3.11
N ALA A 145 4.44 -17.10 -3.43
CA ALA A 145 4.33 -17.87 -4.66
C ALA A 145 3.17 -18.88 -4.63
N SER A 146 2.90 -19.51 -3.47
CA SER A 146 1.87 -20.55 -3.35
C SER A 146 0.51 -20.03 -2.89
N ASP A 147 0.49 -19.07 -1.96
CA ASP A 147 -0.70 -18.80 -1.15
C ASP A 147 -1.33 -17.44 -1.44
N THR A 148 -0.65 -16.53 -2.17
CA THR A 148 -1.08 -15.12 -2.36
C THR A 148 -2.53 -14.96 -2.86
N LEU A 149 -3.01 -15.84 -3.74
CA LEU A 149 -4.37 -15.80 -4.32
C LEU A 149 -5.37 -16.75 -3.63
N ASP A 150 -4.94 -17.57 -2.67
CA ASP A 150 -5.81 -18.56 -2.03
C ASP A 150 -6.41 -18.00 -0.73
N PRO A 151 -7.69 -17.56 -0.73
CA PRO A 151 -8.31 -16.97 0.46
C PRO A 151 -8.41 -17.96 1.64
N SER A 152 -8.32 -19.27 1.41
CA SER A 152 -8.32 -20.27 2.50
C SER A 152 -7.03 -20.22 3.34
N LYS A 153 -5.98 -19.59 2.84
CA LYS A 153 -4.69 -19.39 3.54
C LYS A 153 -4.68 -18.13 4.39
N TRP A 154 -5.65 -17.25 4.22
CA TRP A 154 -5.64 -15.93 4.84
C TRP A 154 -6.86 -15.70 5.72
N GLU A 155 -6.65 -14.97 6.80
CA GLU A 155 -7.70 -14.48 7.67
C GLU A 155 -7.63 -12.96 7.68
N LEU A 156 -8.72 -12.30 7.29
CA LEU A 156 -8.81 -10.84 7.39
C LEU A 156 -8.81 -10.46 8.88
N THR A 157 -7.76 -9.78 9.33
CA THR A 157 -7.63 -9.33 10.72
C THR A 157 -8.05 -7.88 10.90
N MET A 158 -7.86 -7.06 9.87
CA MET A 158 -8.21 -5.65 9.90
C MET A 158 -8.52 -5.13 8.51
N ARG A 159 -9.47 -4.21 8.43
CA ARG A 159 -9.73 -3.39 7.24
C ARG A 159 -9.71 -1.93 7.66
N VAL A 160 -8.89 -1.12 6.99
CA VAL A 160 -8.99 0.34 7.08
C VAL A 160 -9.91 0.80 5.97
N PRO A 161 -11.15 1.24 6.28
CA PRO A 161 -12.13 1.51 5.25
C PRO A 161 -11.73 2.73 4.44
N MET A 162 -12.00 2.65 3.13
CA MET A 162 -11.81 3.77 2.22
C MET A 162 -12.67 4.95 2.65
N ARG A 163 -12.06 6.12 2.72
CA ARG A 163 -12.69 7.41 2.95
C ARG A 163 -11.91 8.45 2.17
N PHE A 164 -12.58 9.33 1.46
CA PHE A 164 -11.93 10.40 0.73
C PHE A 164 -10.99 11.20 1.65
N ASN A 165 -9.78 11.51 1.16
CA ASN A 165 -8.75 12.26 1.88
C ASN A 165 -8.21 11.60 3.16
N ARG A 166 -8.43 10.28 3.32
CA ARG A 166 -7.75 9.48 4.35
C ARG A 166 -6.42 8.96 3.81
N LEU A 167 -5.35 9.26 4.54
CA LEU A 167 -4.05 8.64 4.39
C LEU A 167 -3.94 7.43 5.34
N VAL A 168 -3.52 6.30 4.79
CA VAL A 168 -3.14 5.10 5.56
C VAL A 168 -1.66 4.88 5.34
N LEU A 169 -0.86 5.01 6.40
CA LEU A 169 0.56 4.64 6.44
C LEU A 169 0.70 3.34 7.21
N PHE A 170 1.42 2.37 6.66
CA PHE A 170 1.58 1.07 7.31
C PHE A 170 2.95 0.45 7.01
N ARG A 171 3.39 -0.42 7.91
CA ARG A 171 4.61 -1.19 7.71
C ARG A 171 4.41 -2.20 6.59
N PRO A 172 5.30 -2.21 5.59
CA PRO A 172 5.07 -2.95 4.35
C PRO A 172 5.13 -4.46 4.53
N TRP A 173 5.67 -4.94 5.65
CA TRP A 173 5.68 -6.35 6.04
C TRP A 173 4.38 -6.84 6.69
N LEU A 174 3.39 -5.98 6.95
CA LEU A 174 2.05 -6.47 7.27
C LEU A 174 1.47 -7.12 6.00
N TRP A 175 0.94 -8.34 6.11
CA TRP A 175 0.30 -9.00 4.97
C TRP A 175 -0.92 -8.19 4.54
N HIS A 176 -0.97 -7.70 3.30
CA HIS A 176 -2.04 -6.78 2.91
C HIS A 176 -2.50 -6.91 1.45
N THR A 177 -3.66 -6.34 1.17
CA THR A 177 -4.20 -6.16 -0.18
C THR A 177 -4.84 -4.78 -0.33
N ALA A 178 -5.13 -4.41 -1.59
CA ALA A 178 -5.87 -3.20 -1.93
C ALA A 178 -7.39 -3.30 -1.68
N GLY A 179 -7.88 -4.45 -1.20
CA GLY A 179 -9.29 -4.77 -1.06
C GLY A 179 -10.02 -4.96 -2.40
N GLU A 180 -11.33 -4.78 -2.38
CA GLU A 180 -12.18 -4.84 -3.58
C GLU A 180 -11.90 -3.68 -4.56
N ASN A 181 -12.00 -3.98 -5.87
CA ASN A 181 -12.10 -2.97 -6.91
C ASN A 181 -13.58 -2.74 -7.26
N PHE A 182 -13.91 -1.53 -7.65
CA PHE A 182 -15.29 -1.13 -7.91
C PHE A 182 -15.32 0.03 -8.91
N GLY A 183 -16.53 0.43 -9.30
CA GLY A 183 -16.75 1.47 -10.30
C GLY A 183 -16.49 0.98 -11.73
N THR A 184 -16.90 1.81 -12.68
CA THR A 184 -16.81 1.58 -14.12
C THR A 184 -16.08 2.69 -14.87
N THR A 185 -15.84 3.82 -14.21
CA THR A 185 -15.15 4.98 -14.76
C THR A 185 -14.08 5.49 -13.79
N PRO A 186 -13.15 6.35 -14.23
CA PRO A 186 -12.20 7.00 -13.33
C PRO A 186 -12.86 7.77 -12.17
N GLU A 187 -14.07 8.29 -12.38
CA GLU A 187 -14.79 9.12 -11.42
C GLU A 187 -15.37 8.30 -10.26
N ASP A 188 -15.93 7.12 -10.54
CA ASP A 188 -16.58 6.26 -9.56
C ASP A 188 -15.70 5.08 -9.09
N GLY A 189 -14.54 4.90 -9.73
CA GLY A 189 -13.60 3.82 -9.47
C GLY A 189 -12.71 4.02 -8.24
N ARG A 190 -11.95 2.98 -7.92
CA ARG A 190 -10.95 3.02 -6.84
C ARG A 190 -9.73 3.83 -7.29
N LEU A 191 -9.69 5.11 -6.93
CA LEU A 191 -8.59 6.02 -7.22
C LEU A 191 -7.78 6.31 -5.96
N VAL A 192 -6.49 6.02 -6.00
CA VAL A 192 -5.58 6.26 -4.87
C VAL A 192 -4.29 6.90 -5.31
N TYR A 193 -3.65 7.66 -4.42
CA TYR A 193 -2.27 8.11 -4.56
C TYR A 193 -1.35 7.20 -3.76
N LEU A 194 -0.36 6.64 -4.44
CA LEU A 194 0.57 5.65 -3.87
C LEU A 194 1.82 6.33 -3.33
N MET A 195 2.22 5.95 -2.12
CA MET A 195 3.44 6.44 -1.46
C MET A 195 4.26 5.25 -1.00
N PHE A 196 5.55 5.26 -1.30
CA PHE A 196 6.51 4.29 -0.77
C PHE A 196 7.72 5.06 -0.27
N PHE A 197 8.14 4.80 0.95
CA PHE A 197 9.25 5.52 1.56
C PHE A 197 10.37 4.58 1.98
N ARG A 198 11.61 5.06 1.87
CA ARG A 198 12.78 4.45 2.50
C ARG A 198 13.08 5.14 3.83
N SER A 199 13.79 4.46 4.71
CA SER A 199 14.33 5.12 5.90
C SER A 199 15.38 6.16 5.50
N ALA A 200 15.28 7.35 6.08
CA ALA A 200 16.22 8.45 5.92
C ALA A 200 16.87 8.82 7.28
N ALA A 201 16.90 7.88 8.23
CA ALA A 201 17.39 8.11 9.59
C ALA A 201 18.81 8.73 9.63
N ALA A 202 19.69 8.37 8.69
CA ALA A 202 21.04 8.92 8.60
C ALA A 202 21.10 10.42 8.25
N LEU A 203 20.05 10.96 7.62
CA LEU A 203 19.94 12.37 7.23
C LEU A 203 19.36 13.23 8.35
N CYS A 204 18.71 12.62 9.34
CA CYS A 204 18.14 13.29 10.50
C CYS A 204 19.09 13.33 11.69
N ARG A 205 20.37 13.64 11.45
CA ARG A 205 21.30 13.93 12.56
C ARG A 205 20.70 15.06 13.41
N VAL A 206 20.20 14.62 14.58
CA VAL A 206 19.79 15.33 15.79
C VAL A 206 19.68 16.85 15.61
N ALA A 207 18.44 17.33 15.47
CA ALA A 207 18.07 18.63 16.01
C ALA A 207 17.60 18.44 17.46
#